data_AF-A0A838R4G6-F1
#
_entry.id   AF-A0A838R4G6-F1
#
_cell.length_a   1.000
_cell.length_b   1.000
_cell.length_c   1.000
_cell.angle_alpha   90.00
_cell.angle_beta   90.00
_cell.angle_gamma   90.00
#
_symmetry.space_group_name_H-M   'P 1'
#
loop_
_entity.id
_entity.type
_entity.pdbx_description
1 polymer ?
#
loop_
_entity_poly.entity_id
_entity_poly.type
_entity_poly.pdbx_seq_one_letter_code
_entity_poly.pdbx_strand_id
1 'polypeptide(L)'
;AGRNLLVGVFGAAQGTVNQSGGTVSVGGVLRVGIDGVGTWNQTGGTTTVAGSAWLGDFDTSLGTLKSSGGSLNITGNLSVGGALASNAPAVPVGTQGQALDADGTLVISGSGGDVNIGGNLLANPGDHTRRRPDMTGDNVSNLVFEILNNTGVSRVDVAGIADLTGAILDVDILGGSFAAGSFFDIFTAIDISPDYVQAAEDVGVFSLSIVPGGNGEILRATLVPEPATIALAGLGALAVVAMRRRKK
;
A
#
# COMPACT_ATOMS: atom_id res chain seq x y z
N ALA A 1 7.21 -15.24 -25.75
CA ALA A 1 7.40 -14.42 -24.55
C ALA A 1 6.63 -13.12 -24.73
N GLY A 2 5.78 -12.76 -23.77
CA GLY A 2 5.11 -11.46 -23.81
C GLY A 2 6.09 -10.33 -23.51
N ARG A 3 5.77 -9.12 -23.98
CA ARG A 3 6.64 -7.95 -23.80
C ARG A 3 6.49 -7.40 -22.38
N ASN A 4 7.62 -7.01 -21.80
CA ASN A 4 7.66 -6.30 -20.52
C ASN A 4 7.34 -4.82 -20.74
N LEU A 5 6.79 -4.18 -19.71
CA LEU A 5 6.61 -2.74 -19.64
C LEU A 5 7.39 -2.23 -18.43
N LEU A 6 8.26 -1.25 -18.67
CA LEU A 6 9.15 -0.70 -17.67
C LEU A 6 8.96 0.81 -17.60
N VAL A 7 8.89 1.37 -16.40
CA VAL A 7 8.72 2.81 -16.15
C VAL A 7 9.80 3.26 -15.17
N GLY A 8 10.65 4.21 -15.59
CA GLY A 8 11.75 4.70 -14.76
C GLY A 8 12.85 3.64 -14.59
N VAL A 9 13.74 3.52 -15.58
CA VAL A 9 14.71 2.41 -15.67
C VAL A 9 16.15 2.93 -15.60
N PHE A 10 16.92 2.41 -14.65
CA PHE A 10 18.36 2.62 -14.41
C PHE A 10 18.80 4.02 -13.95
N GLY A 11 19.66 4.06 -12.93
CA GLY A 11 20.21 5.26 -12.31
C GLY A 11 19.16 6.33 -11.95
N ALA A 12 19.46 7.58 -12.29
CA ALA A 12 18.59 8.72 -11.99
C ALA A 12 17.38 8.87 -12.96
N ALA A 13 17.03 7.84 -13.72
CA ALA A 13 15.93 7.90 -14.68
C ALA A 13 14.59 8.11 -13.95
N GLN A 14 13.77 9.00 -14.52
CA GLN A 14 12.42 9.28 -14.04
C GLN A 14 11.42 8.96 -15.14
N GLY A 15 10.43 8.12 -14.85
CA GLY A 15 9.36 7.77 -15.78
C GLY A 15 7.99 7.96 -15.14
N THR A 16 7.05 8.50 -15.91
CA THR A 16 5.66 8.62 -15.47
C THR A 16 4.72 8.14 -16.56
N VAL A 17 3.74 7.32 -16.19
CA VAL A 17 2.62 6.94 -17.03
C VAL A 17 1.33 7.44 -16.40
N ASN A 18 0.51 8.12 -17.19
CA ASN A 18 -0.83 8.55 -16.79
C ASN A 18 -1.84 7.85 -17.70
N GLN A 19 -2.67 6.99 -17.12
CA GLN A 19 -3.70 6.23 -17.82
C GLN A 19 -5.08 6.66 -17.33
N SER A 20 -5.80 7.38 -18.18
CA SER A 20 -7.16 7.85 -17.91
C SER A 20 -8.25 7.02 -18.59
N GLY A 21 -7.88 5.99 -19.37
CA GLY A 21 -8.80 5.20 -20.17
C GLY A 21 -8.08 4.16 -21.04
N GLY A 22 -8.85 3.46 -21.89
CA GLY A 22 -8.32 2.45 -22.82
C GLY A 22 -7.81 1.18 -22.15
N THR A 23 -7.12 0.33 -22.92
CA THR A 23 -6.56 -0.94 -22.44
C THR A 23 -5.05 -0.96 -22.60
N VAL A 24 -4.34 -1.30 -21.52
CA VAL A 24 -2.90 -1.63 -21.54
C VAL A 24 -2.75 -3.11 -21.26
N SER A 25 -2.16 -3.84 -22.21
CA SER A 25 -1.85 -5.27 -22.04
C SER A 25 -0.34 -5.48 -21.98
N VAL A 26 0.15 -5.83 -20.80
CA VAL A 26 1.54 -6.21 -20.56
C VAL A 26 1.63 -7.73 -20.63
N GLY A 27 2.18 -8.25 -21.73
CA GLY A 27 2.27 -9.69 -21.94
C GLY A 27 3.30 -10.40 -21.06
N GLY A 28 4.27 -9.65 -20.53
CA GLY A 28 5.29 -10.13 -19.61
C GLY A 28 5.13 -9.49 -18.24
N VAL A 29 6.17 -8.81 -17.78
CA VAL A 29 6.21 -8.16 -16.47
C VAL A 29 5.98 -6.66 -16.54
N LEU A 30 5.33 -6.09 -15.51
CA LEU A 30 5.27 -4.65 -15.27
C LEU A 30 6.30 -4.29 -14.20
N ARG A 31 7.20 -3.34 -14.47
CA ARG A 31 8.11 -2.79 -13.47
C ARG A 31 7.98 -1.28 -13.42
N VAL A 32 7.79 -0.76 -12.22
CA VAL A 32 7.68 0.67 -11.95
C VAL A 32 8.78 1.04 -10.97
N GLY A 33 9.75 1.84 -11.41
CA GLY A 33 10.97 2.14 -10.67
C GLY A 33 11.89 0.94 -10.62
N ILE A 34 12.56 0.62 -11.74
CA ILE A 34 13.60 -0.41 -11.76
C ILE A 34 14.96 0.27 -11.75
N ASP A 35 15.69 0.16 -10.64
CA ASP A 35 16.96 0.89 -10.44
C ASP A 35 16.81 2.39 -10.78
N GLY A 36 15.67 3.01 -10.43
CA GLY A 36 15.32 4.37 -10.83
C GLY A 36 13.95 4.76 -10.26
N VAL A 37 13.37 5.87 -10.75
CA VAL A 37 12.10 6.40 -10.25
C VAL A 37 10.99 6.22 -11.28
N GLY A 38 9.99 5.42 -10.94
CA GLY A 38 8.81 5.17 -11.78
C GLY A 38 7.52 5.57 -11.08
N THR A 39 6.60 6.15 -11.85
CA THR A 39 5.24 6.44 -11.38
C THR A 39 4.22 5.97 -12.40
N TRP A 40 3.21 5.23 -11.94
CA TRP A 40 2.04 4.83 -12.71
C TRP A 40 0.77 5.36 -12.08
N ASN A 41 0.08 6.28 -12.75
CA ASN A 41 -1.19 6.84 -12.30
C ASN A 41 -2.32 6.30 -13.17
N GLN A 42 -3.16 5.43 -12.61
CA GLN A 42 -4.35 4.91 -13.25
C GLN A 42 -5.60 5.58 -12.65
N THR A 43 -6.29 6.35 -13.49
CA THR A 43 -7.56 7.02 -13.14
C THR A 43 -8.74 6.45 -13.93
N GLY A 44 -8.49 5.55 -14.89
CA GLY A 44 -9.52 4.87 -15.67
C GLY A 44 -8.93 3.81 -16.60
N GLY A 45 -9.80 3.12 -17.34
CA GLY A 45 -9.40 2.06 -18.28
C GLY A 45 -9.04 0.74 -17.60
N THR A 46 -8.39 -0.15 -18.35
CA THR A 46 -8.01 -1.49 -17.89
C THR A 46 -6.54 -1.75 -18.15
N THR A 47 -5.81 -2.16 -17.12
CA THR A 47 -4.45 -2.67 -17.23
C THR A 47 -4.47 -4.16 -16.91
N THR A 48 -3.89 -4.96 -17.80
CA THR A 48 -3.74 -6.41 -17.62
C THR A 48 -2.27 -6.76 -17.72
N VAL A 49 -1.71 -7.33 -16.66
CA VAL A 49 -0.35 -7.84 -16.60
C VAL A 49 -0.42 -9.36 -16.54
N ALA A 50 0.00 -10.03 -17.62
CA ALA A 50 -0.05 -11.49 -17.71
C ALA A 50 1.01 -12.16 -16.81
N GLY A 51 2.09 -11.46 -16.48
CA GLY A 51 3.08 -11.86 -15.49
C GLY A 51 2.85 -11.22 -14.12
N SER A 52 3.95 -10.91 -13.44
CA SER A 52 3.94 -10.19 -12.15
C SER A 52 4.20 -8.69 -12.34
N ALA A 53 3.95 -7.93 -11.28
CA ALA A 53 4.27 -6.51 -11.20
C ALA A 53 5.22 -6.24 -10.02
N TRP A 54 6.13 -5.28 -10.19
CA TRP A 54 7.08 -4.85 -9.16
C TRP A 54 7.11 -3.32 -9.06
N LEU A 55 7.04 -2.81 -7.83
CA LEU A 55 7.16 -1.40 -7.49
C LEU A 55 8.39 -1.22 -6.60
N GLY A 56 9.40 -0.47 -7.06
CA GLY A 56 10.68 -0.38 -6.37
C GLY A 56 11.45 -1.69 -6.49
N ASP A 57 11.95 -1.96 -7.70
CA ASP A 57 12.60 -3.20 -8.06
C ASP A 57 14.08 -2.92 -8.35
N PHE A 58 14.95 -3.12 -7.34
CA PHE A 58 16.43 -2.96 -7.31
C PHE A 58 16.91 -1.86 -6.34
N ASP A 59 18.23 -1.79 -6.11
CA ASP A 59 18.86 -0.85 -5.18
C ASP A 59 18.44 0.60 -5.45
N THR A 60 18.11 1.36 -4.40
CA THR A 60 17.78 2.79 -4.44
C THR A 60 16.61 3.15 -5.36
N SER A 61 15.82 2.16 -5.77
CA SER A 61 14.72 2.35 -6.71
C SER A 61 13.45 2.81 -6.01
N LEU A 62 12.66 3.65 -6.69
CA LEU A 62 11.40 4.16 -6.18
C LEU A 62 10.29 3.89 -7.19
N GLY A 63 9.36 3.01 -6.82
CA GLY A 63 8.20 2.67 -7.65
C GLY A 63 6.89 3.08 -7.00
N THR A 64 6.11 3.90 -7.67
CA THR A 64 4.76 4.26 -7.22
C THR A 64 3.71 3.83 -8.23
N LEU A 65 2.72 3.05 -7.79
CA LEU A 65 1.50 2.78 -8.54
C LEU A 65 0.31 3.33 -7.78
N LYS A 66 -0.41 4.28 -8.38
CA LYS A 66 -1.66 4.82 -7.87
C LYS A 66 -2.84 4.35 -8.73
N SER A 67 -3.79 3.67 -8.12
CA SER A 67 -5.07 3.30 -8.72
C SER A 67 -6.19 4.09 -8.06
N SER A 68 -6.84 4.96 -8.83
CA SER A 68 -7.99 5.76 -8.39
C SER A 68 -9.25 5.54 -9.23
N GLY A 69 -9.14 4.69 -10.25
CA GLY A 69 -10.20 4.41 -11.20
C GLY A 69 -9.83 3.29 -12.17
N GLY A 70 -10.84 2.63 -12.75
CA GLY A 70 -10.63 1.57 -13.74
C GLY A 70 -10.31 0.21 -13.09
N SER A 71 -9.59 -0.65 -13.80
CA SER A 71 -9.25 -1.99 -13.31
C SER A 71 -7.78 -2.35 -13.59
N LEU A 72 -7.04 -2.74 -12.56
CA LEU A 72 -5.69 -3.29 -12.63
C LEU A 72 -5.76 -4.78 -12.33
N ASN A 73 -5.41 -5.60 -13.31
CA ASN A 73 -5.46 -7.06 -13.22
C ASN A 73 -4.06 -7.62 -13.42
N ILE A 74 -3.48 -8.19 -12.37
CA ILE A 74 -2.17 -8.84 -12.41
C ILE A 74 -2.42 -10.34 -12.28
N THR A 75 -2.01 -11.14 -13.25
CA THR A 75 -2.19 -12.60 -13.19
C THR A 75 -1.20 -13.25 -12.21
N GLY A 76 0.03 -12.72 -12.13
CA GLY A 76 1.05 -13.17 -11.20
C GLY A 76 1.03 -12.45 -9.86
N ASN A 77 2.21 -12.28 -9.28
CA ASN A 77 2.39 -11.60 -7.99
C ASN A 77 2.46 -10.08 -8.16
N LEU A 78 2.15 -9.34 -7.10
CA LEU A 78 2.54 -7.94 -6.95
C LEU A 78 3.59 -7.84 -5.85
N SER A 79 4.76 -7.29 -6.17
CA SER A 79 5.82 -6.98 -5.21
C SER A 79 5.88 -5.48 -4.97
N VAL A 80 5.85 -5.03 -3.72
CA VAL A 80 5.95 -3.63 -3.33
C VAL A 80 7.15 -3.48 -2.40
N GLY A 81 8.13 -2.65 -2.79
CA GLY A 81 9.28 -2.31 -1.95
C GLY A 81 10.21 -3.49 -1.73
N GLY A 82 10.83 -4.00 -2.79
CA GLY A 82 11.75 -5.14 -2.68
C GLY A 82 11.76 -6.02 -3.91
N ALA A 83 12.96 -6.41 -4.34
CA ALA A 83 13.16 -7.34 -5.42
C ALA A 83 13.27 -8.79 -4.92
N LEU A 84 12.50 -9.71 -5.53
CA LEU A 84 12.78 -11.15 -5.48
C LEU A 84 14.08 -11.50 -6.24
N ALA A 85 14.58 -10.60 -7.11
CA ALA A 85 15.79 -10.79 -7.90
C ALA A 85 17.05 -10.40 -7.10
N SER A 86 17.18 -11.01 -5.94
CA SER A 86 18.46 -11.17 -5.28
C SER A 86 19.29 -12.15 -6.11
N ASN A 87 20.34 -11.67 -6.79
CA ASN A 87 21.45 -12.55 -7.18
C ASN A 87 22.27 -13.02 -5.95
N ALA A 88 21.74 -12.92 -4.71
CA ALA A 88 22.45 -13.42 -3.56
C ALA A 88 22.42 -14.95 -3.58
N PRO A 89 23.55 -15.61 -3.25
CA PRO A 89 23.51 -16.99 -2.82
C PRO A 89 22.59 -17.14 -1.59
N ALA A 90 21.97 -18.32 -1.44
CA ALA A 90 21.05 -18.65 -0.34
C ALA A 90 21.62 -18.43 1.08
N VAL A 91 22.93 -18.22 1.18
CA VAL A 91 23.63 -17.78 2.39
C VAL A 91 24.25 -16.42 2.09
N PRO A 92 23.70 -15.30 2.62
CA PRO A 92 24.26 -13.98 2.41
C PRO A 92 25.66 -13.91 3.05
N VAL A 93 26.70 -13.84 2.22
CA VAL A 93 28.05 -13.46 2.64
C VAL A 93 28.32 -12.05 2.12
N GLY A 94 28.01 -11.04 2.93
CA GLY A 94 28.21 -9.62 2.62
C GLY A 94 26.96 -8.91 2.10
N THR A 95 27.16 -7.73 1.50
CA THR A 95 26.08 -6.82 1.05
C THR A 95 25.47 -7.20 -0.31
N GLN A 96 25.94 -8.27 -0.97
CA GLN A 96 25.49 -8.64 -2.29
C GLN A 96 24.15 -9.37 -2.27
N GLY A 97 23.18 -8.81 -3.00
CA GLY A 97 21.91 -9.43 -3.34
C GLY A 97 20.80 -9.24 -2.32
N GLN A 98 20.81 -8.14 -1.58
CA GLN A 98 19.56 -7.55 -1.11
C GLN A 98 19.34 -6.33 -1.99
N ALA A 99 18.12 -6.10 -2.47
CA ALA A 99 17.79 -4.75 -2.90
C ALA A 99 17.98 -3.88 -1.65
N LEU A 100 18.83 -2.86 -1.71
CA LEU A 100 19.06 -1.91 -0.63
C LEU A 100 18.27 -0.64 -0.95
N ASP A 101 17.46 -0.16 -0.01
CA ASP A 101 16.64 1.04 -0.19
C ASP A 101 15.72 0.97 -1.43
N ALA A 102 15.12 -0.20 -1.69
CA ALA A 102 14.12 -0.37 -2.72
C ALA A 102 12.73 -0.03 -2.17
N ASP A 103 12.19 1.10 -2.60
CA ASP A 103 10.98 1.69 -2.06
C ASP A 103 9.82 1.52 -3.04
N GLY A 104 8.78 0.82 -2.60
CA GLY A 104 7.55 0.63 -3.33
C GLY A 104 6.40 1.33 -2.64
N THR A 105 5.52 1.94 -3.42
CA THR A 105 4.28 2.52 -2.91
C THR A 105 3.12 2.10 -3.79
N LEU A 106 2.16 1.39 -3.20
CA LEU A 106 0.85 1.13 -3.80
C LEU A 106 -0.17 2.07 -3.16
N VAL A 107 -0.84 2.88 -3.97
CA VAL A 107 -1.89 3.80 -3.51
C VAL A 107 -3.22 3.39 -4.13
N ILE A 108 -4.22 3.14 -3.29
CA ILE A 108 -5.60 2.88 -3.69
C ILE A 108 -6.47 4.04 -3.22
N SER A 109 -7.12 4.72 -4.15
CA SER A 109 -7.81 5.98 -3.87
C SER A 109 -9.26 5.96 -4.33
N GLY A 110 -10.18 6.14 -3.39
CA GLY A 110 -11.62 6.03 -3.60
C GLY A 110 -12.05 4.60 -3.97
N SER A 111 -13.32 4.46 -4.34
CA SER A 111 -13.95 3.17 -4.64
C SER A 111 -14.06 2.86 -6.14
N GLY A 112 -13.30 3.57 -6.98
CA GLY A 112 -13.44 3.51 -8.43
C GLY A 112 -12.44 2.59 -9.14
N GLY A 113 -11.40 2.14 -8.43
CA GLY A 113 -10.29 1.36 -8.99
C GLY A 113 -10.28 -0.07 -8.48
N ASP A 114 -10.57 -1.05 -9.32
CA ASP A 114 -10.44 -2.46 -8.94
C ASP A 114 -8.97 -2.89 -9.05
N VAL A 115 -8.42 -3.55 -8.03
CA VAL A 115 -7.08 -4.13 -8.08
C VAL A 115 -7.17 -5.62 -7.78
N ASN A 116 -6.92 -6.43 -8.80
CA ASN A 116 -6.98 -7.88 -8.75
C ASN A 116 -5.57 -8.47 -8.93
N ILE A 117 -5.14 -9.30 -8.00
CA ILE A 117 -3.84 -9.98 -8.00
C ILE A 117 -4.10 -11.48 -7.99
N GLY A 118 -3.82 -12.16 -9.10
CA GLY A 118 -4.02 -13.60 -9.27
C GLY A 118 -3.02 -14.47 -8.54
N GLY A 119 -1.88 -13.92 -8.14
CA GLY A 119 -0.88 -14.56 -7.28
C GLY A 119 -0.88 -13.99 -5.87
N ASN A 120 0.32 -13.82 -5.31
CA ASN A 120 0.54 -13.26 -3.99
C ASN A 120 0.75 -11.75 -4.05
N LEU A 121 0.32 -11.05 -3.00
CA LEU A 121 0.83 -9.71 -2.67
C LEU A 121 2.01 -9.89 -1.73
N LEU A 122 3.15 -9.34 -2.12
CA LEU A 122 4.41 -9.43 -1.43
C LEU A 122 4.85 -7.99 -1.12
N ALA A 123 4.54 -7.51 0.07
CA ALA A 123 4.91 -6.19 0.53
C ALA A 123 6.15 -6.32 1.41
N ASN A 124 7.25 -5.76 0.94
CA ASN A 124 8.58 -5.92 1.52
C ASN A 124 9.13 -7.38 1.58
N PRO A 125 8.96 -8.21 0.53
CA PRO A 125 9.35 -9.61 0.61
C PRO A 125 10.85 -9.78 0.76
N GLY A 126 11.25 -10.42 1.85
CA GLY A 126 12.65 -10.74 2.08
C GLY A 126 13.47 -9.56 2.59
N ASP A 127 12.82 -8.54 3.17
CA ASP A 127 13.53 -7.63 4.06
C ASP A 127 14.11 -8.39 5.27
N HIS A 128 15.34 -8.78 5.06
CA HIS A 128 16.23 -9.33 6.04
C HIS A 128 17.22 -8.27 6.54
N THR A 129 17.00 -6.96 6.32
CA THR A 129 17.85 -5.93 6.95
C THR A 129 17.67 -5.91 8.46
N ARG A 130 16.53 -6.37 9.01
CA ARG A 130 16.42 -6.73 10.45
C ARG A 130 17.41 -7.83 10.88
N ARG A 131 17.99 -8.57 9.93
CA ARG A 131 19.08 -9.54 10.19
C ARG A 131 20.47 -8.95 9.90
N ARG A 132 20.57 -7.73 9.35
CA ARG A 132 21.84 -7.02 9.25
C ARG A 132 22.21 -6.44 10.62
N PRO A 133 23.49 -6.53 11.02
CA PRO A 133 23.98 -5.86 12.23
C PRO A 133 24.00 -4.33 12.11
N ASP A 134 24.01 -3.78 10.89
CA ASP A 134 24.16 -2.34 10.64
C ASP A 134 22.83 -1.56 10.57
N MET A 135 21.69 -2.23 10.37
CA MET A 135 20.36 -1.62 10.19
C MET A 135 20.35 -0.46 9.17
N THR A 136 21.17 -0.56 8.12
CA THR A 136 21.18 0.43 7.02
C THR A 136 20.69 -0.22 5.73
N GLY A 137 19.89 0.49 4.93
CA GLY A 137 19.47 0.04 3.60
C GLY A 137 18.06 -0.56 3.54
N ASP A 138 17.12 -0.10 4.36
CA ASP A 138 15.82 -0.75 4.55
C ASP A 138 14.93 -0.56 3.31
N ASN A 139 14.41 -1.66 2.78
CA ASN A 139 13.39 -1.59 1.76
C ASN A 139 12.08 -1.14 2.40
N VAL A 140 11.40 -0.18 1.77
CA VAL A 140 10.13 0.33 2.28
C VAL A 140 8.99 -0.10 1.37
N SER A 141 7.98 -0.75 1.95
CA SER A 141 6.70 -1.01 1.27
C SER A 141 5.59 -0.19 1.89
N ASN A 142 5.17 0.87 1.21
CA ASN A 142 4.04 1.70 1.61
C ASN A 142 2.77 1.26 0.89
N LEU A 143 1.72 0.97 1.65
CA LEU A 143 0.41 0.56 1.17
C LEU A 143 -0.61 1.59 1.67
N VAL A 144 -1.02 2.49 0.77
CA VAL A 144 -1.82 3.68 1.09
C VAL A 144 -3.25 3.50 0.60
N PHE A 145 -4.23 3.78 1.46
CA PHE A 145 -5.65 3.69 1.19
C PHE A 145 -6.34 5.03 1.45
N GLU A 146 -6.67 5.75 0.39
CA GLU A 146 -7.29 7.07 0.46
C GLU A 146 -8.82 6.95 0.31
N ILE A 147 -9.57 7.17 1.38
CA ILE A 147 -11.04 7.20 1.38
C ILE A 147 -11.50 8.61 0.99
N LEU A 148 -11.98 8.76 -0.25
CA LEU A 148 -12.31 10.07 -0.81
C LEU A 148 -13.73 10.55 -0.49
N ASN A 149 -14.66 9.64 -0.24
CA ASN A 149 -16.07 9.96 0.00
C ASN A 149 -16.79 8.77 0.65
N ASN A 150 -18.11 8.91 0.88
CA ASN A 150 -18.94 7.91 1.57
C ASN A 150 -19.03 6.54 0.88
N THR A 151 -18.54 6.37 -0.36
CA THR A 151 -18.44 5.07 -1.02
C THR A 151 -17.28 4.23 -0.53
N GLY A 152 -16.38 4.80 0.28
CA GLY A 152 -15.24 4.09 0.87
C GLY A 152 -14.03 4.06 -0.05
N VAL A 153 -13.26 2.97 0.08
CA VAL A 153 -12.06 2.68 -0.71
C VAL A 153 -12.23 1.35 -1.42
N SER A 154 -11.62 1.21 -2.58
CA SER A 154 -11.55 -0.06 -3.27
C SER A 154 -10.73 -1.05 -2.48
N ARG A 155 -11.20 -2.29 -2.46
CA ARG A 155 -10.46 -3.41 -1.89
C ARG A 155 -9.43 -3.92 -2.91
N VAL A 156 -8.28 -4.35 -2.42
CA VAL A 156 -7.31 -5.12 -3.21
C VAL A 156 -7.63 -6.61 -3.05
N ASP A 157 -7.98 -7.26 -4.16
CA ASP A 157 -8.36 -8.66 -4.21
C ASP A 157 -7.16 -9.53 -4.56
N VAL A 158 -6.62 -10.25 -3.57
CA VAL A 158 -5.49 -11.16 -3.73
C VAL A 158 -6.02 -12.60 -3.76
N ALA A 159 -5.67 -13.35 -4.78
CA ALA A 159 -6.08 -14.75 -4.91
C ALA A 159 -5.18 -15.70 -4.11
N GLY A 160 -3.93 -15.33 -3.86
CA GLY A 160 -2.96 -16.06 -3.03
C GLY A 160 -2.86 -15.51 -1.61
N ILE A 161 -1.63 -15.45 -1.10
CA ILE A 161 -1.28 -14.90 0.22
C ILE A 161 -0.96 -13.41 0.09
N ALA A 162 -1.39 -12.61 1.05
CA ALA A 162 -0.90 -11.24 1.25
C ALA A 162 0.15 -11.24 2.38
N ASP A 163 1.41 -11.33 2.00
CA ASP A 163 2.53 -11.15 2.92
C ASP A 163 2.80 -9.65 3.06
N LEU A 164 2.38 -9.11 4.19
CA LEU A 164 2.47 -7.72 4.62
C LEU A 164 3.57 -7.52 5.68
N THR A 165 4.44 -8.50 5.90
CA THR A 165 5.48 -8.45 6.92
C THR A 165 6.40 -7.25 6.72
N GLY A 166 6.39 -6.30 7.65
CA GLY A 166 7.18 -5.07 7.58
C GLY A 166 6.64 -4.01 6.62
N ALA A 167 5.48 -4.22 6.00
CA ALA A 167 4.81 -3.19 5.22
C ALA A 167 4.26 -2.10 6.13
N ILE A 168 4.26 -0.85 5.65
CA ILE A 168 3.59 0.27 6.29
C ILE A 168 2.20 0.40 5.67
N LEU A 169 1.17 0.30 6.50
CA LEU A 169 -0.23 0.53 6.12
C LEU A 169 -0.66 1.91 6.55
N ASP A 170 -1.08 2.69 5.57
CA ASP A 170 -1.51 4.07 5.70
C ASP A 170 -2.96 4.18 5.19
N VAL A 171 -3.87 4.65 6.04
CA VAL A 171 -5.30 4.74 5.77
C VAL A 171 -5.78 6.15 6.02
N ASP A 172 -6.03 6.88 4.93
CA ASP A 172 -6.42 8.27 4.96
C ASP A 172 -7.93 8.45 4.76
N ILE A 173 -8.55 9.34 5.55
CA ILE A 173 -9.89 9.88 5.24
C ILE A 173 -9.71 11.28 4.64
N LEU A 174 -9.75 11.35 3.30
CA LEU A 174 -9.64 12.61 2.57
C LEU A 174 -11.01 13.26 2.32
N GLY A 175 -12.11 12.52 2.48
CA GLY A 175 -13.45 13.06 2.39
C GLY A 175 -14.53 12.09 2.86
N GLY A 176 -15.75 12.61 2.96
CA GLY A 176 -16.90 11.89 3.50
C GLY A 176 -17.18 12.17 4.98
N SER A 177 -18.15 11.47 5.54
CA SER A 177 -18.52 11.56 6.96
C SER A 177 -18.91 10.18 7.45
N PHE A 178 -18.06 9.62 8.31
CA PHE A 178 -18.19 8.27 8.83
C PHE A 178 -18.49 8.31 10.32
N ALA A 179 -19.34 7.40 10.76
CA ALA A 179 -19.57 7.21 12.19
C ALA A 179 -18.41 6.39 12.77
N ALA A 180 -18.13 6.57 14.06
CA ALA A 180 -17.23 5.67 14.75
C ALA A 180 -17.75 4.21 14.65
N GLY A 181 -16.84 3.28 14.39
CA GLY A 181 -17.16 1.88 14.08
C GLY A 181 -17.47 1.61 12.60
N SER A 182 -17.51 2.63 11.73
CA SER A 182 -17.46 2.42 10.28
C SER A 182 -16.19 1.65 9.93
N PHE A 183 -16.30 0.73 8.98
CA PHE A 183 -15.19 -0.12 8.57
C PHE A 183 -15.00 -0.13 7.06
N PHE A 184 -13.77 -0.43 6.65
CA PHE A 184 -13.30 -0.49 5.28
C PHE A 184 -12.50 -1.77 5.09
N ASP A 185 -12.93 -2.60 4.14
CA ASP A 185 -12.20 -3.82 3.78
C ASP A 185 -11.12 -3.42 2.76
N ILE A 186 -9.85 -3.46 3.17
CA ILE A 186 -8.73 -2.95 2.36
C ILE A 186 -8.05 -4.04 1.53
N PHE A 187 -7.98 -5.27 2.08
CA PHE A 187 -7.52 -6.46 1.36
C PHE A 187 -8.49 -7.61 1.54
N THR A 188 -8.48 -8.52 0.57
CA THR A 188 -8.83 -9.92 0.83
C THR A 188 -7.79 -10.85 0.23
N ALA A 189 -7.49 -11.94 0.92
CA ALA A 189 -6.51 -12.95 0.51
C ALA A 189 -6.91 -14.33 1.07
N ILE A 190 -6.22 -15.39 0.68
CA ILE A 190 -6.34 -16.70 1.35
C ILE A 190 -5.87 -16.60 2.79
N ASP A 191 -4.77 -15.88 3.00
CA ASP A 191 -4.09 -15.65 4.28
C ASP A 191 -3.39 -14.29 4.23
N ILE A 192 -3.39 -13.57 5.35
CA ILE A 192 -2.80 -12.24 5.50
C ILE A 192 -1.83 -12.30 6.68
N SER A 193 -0.56 -11.98 6.46
CA SER A 193 0.40 -11.92 7.56
C SER A 193 0.06 -10.74 8.50
N PRO A 194 0.05 -10.92 9.82
CA PRO A 194 -0.28 -9.85 10.77
C PRO A 194 0.87 -8.89 11.06
N ASP A 195 2.09 -9.17 10.56
CA ASP A 195 3.33 -8.46 10.92
C ASP A 195 3.54 -7.13 10.16
N TYR A 196 2.46 -6.44 9.81
CA TYR A 196 2.50 -5.09 9.24
C TYR A 196 2.67 -4.02 10.32
N VAL A 197 3.05 -2.82 9.91
CA VAL A 197 3.14 -1.63 10.76
C VAL A 197 2.09 -0.63 10.30
N GLN A 198 1.28 -0.13 11.22
CA GLN A 198 0.37 0.98 10.91
C GLN A 198 1.14 2.29 10.87
N ALA A 199 0.82 3.18 9.92
CA ALA A 199 1.35 4.53 9.86
C ALA A 199 1.10 5.26 11.19
N ALA A 200 2.07 6.05 11.65
CA ALA A 200 2.09 6.58 13.02
C ALA A 200 0.91 7.54 13.28
N GLU A 201 0.52 8.27 12.24
CA GLU A 201 -0.62 9.18 12.19
C GLU A 201 -1.97 8.47 12.33
N ASP A 202 -2.06 7.20 11.92
CA ASP A 202 -3.32 6.45 11.95
C ASP A 202 -3.54 5.71 13.27
N VAL A 203 -2.49 5.58 14.09
CA VAL A 203 -2.58 4.90 15.37
C VAL A 203 -3.57 5.62 16.27
N GLY A 204 -4.67 4.94 16.58
CA GLY A 204 -5.77 5.49 17.39
C GLY A 204 -6.87 6.19 16.57
N VAL A 205 -6.66 6.42 15.27
CA VAL A 205 -7.71 6.78 14.32
C VAL A 205 -8.35 5.51 13.76
N PHE A 206 -7.53 4.53 13.39
CA PHE A 206 -7.98 3.24 12.87
C PHE A 206 -7.51 2.08 13.74
N SER A 207 -8.36 1.07 13.84
CA SER A 207 -8.00 -0.27 14.30
C SER A 207 -7.97 -1.19 13.10
N LEU A 208 -6.82 -1.83 12.86
CA LEU A 208 -6.67 -2.84 11.84
C LEU A 208 -6.92 -4.23 12.44
N SER A 209 -7.68 -5.07 11.75
CA SER A 209 -7.91 -6.45 12.17
C SER A 209 -8.09 -7.38 10.98
N ILE A 210 -7.56 -8.58 11.11
CA ILE A 210 -7.78 -9.66 10.14
C ILE A 210 -9.01 -10.44 10.60
N VAL A 211 -10.00 -10.57 9.71
CA VAL A 211 -11.24 -11.30 9.98
C VAL A 211 -11.52 -12.32 8.87
N PRO A 212 -12.22 -13.43 9.16
CA PRO A 212 -12.62 -14.37 8.11
C PRO A 212 -13.56 -13.71 7.09
N GLY A 213 -13.31 -13.93 5.79
CA GLY A 213 -14.18 -13.43 4.73
C GLY A 213 -13.50 -13.35 3.36
N GLY A 214 -14.27 -12.98 2.34
CA GLY A 214 -13.75 -12.81 0.97
C GLY A 214 -13.13 -14.10 0.42
N ASN A 215 -11.82 -14.05 0.12
CA ASN A 215 -11.02 -15.18 -0.39
C ASN A 215 -10.43 -16.07 0.72
N GLY A 216 -10.73 -15.80 1.98
CA GLY A 216 -10.24 -16.51 3.16
C GLY A 216 -10.22 -15.57 4.35
N GLU A 217 -9.40 -14.53 4.23
CA GLU A 217 -9.25 -13.45 5.19
C GLU A 217 -9.49 -12.08 4.54
N ILE A 218 -9.88 -11.13 5.39
CA ILE A 218 -10.04 -9.71 5.07
C ILE A 218 -9.23 -8.92 6.07
N LEU A 219 -8.38 -8.02 5.58
CA LEU A 219 -7.81 -6.97 6.43
C LEU A 219 -8.79 -5.80 6.44
N ARG A 220 -9.29 -5.47 7.63
CA ARG A 220 -10.32 -4.48 7.86
C ARG A 220 -9.79 -3.32 8.71
N ALA A 221 -9.90 -2.11 8.18
CA ALA A 221 -9.70 -0.88 8.93
C ALA A 221 -11.03 -0.42 9.53
N THR A 222 -11.10 -0.26 10.85
CA THR A 222 -12.28 0.25 11.55
C THR A 222 -11.96 1.60 12.17
N LEU A 223 -12.77 2.61 11.85
CA LEU A 223 -12.65 3.95 12.42
C LEU A 223 -12.93 3.89 13.92
N VAL A 224 -11.92 4.19 14.72
CA VAL A 224 -11.99 4.19 16.18
C VAL A 224 -12.67 5.49 16.61
N PRO A 225 -13.60 5.45 17.58
CA PRO A 225 -14.13 6.69 18.16
C PRO A 225 -12.98 7.53 18.70
N GLU A 226 -12.98 8.83 18.43
CA GLU A 226 -12.05 9.74 19.08
C GLU A 226 -12.09 9.49 20.60
N PRO A 227 -10.94 9.41 21.28
CA PRO A 227 -10.90 9.22 22.71
C PRO A 227 -11.80 10.23 23.39
N ALA A 228 -12.69 9.77 24.28
CA ALA A 228 -13.63 10.63 24.99
C ALA A 228 -12.96 11.82 25.69
N THR A 229 -11.65 11.72 25.98
CA THR A 229 -10.78 12.80 26.46
C THR A 229 -10.81 14.07 25.60
N ILE A 230 -10.90 13.97 24.27
CA ILE A 230 -10.99 15.14 23.39
C ILE A 230 -12.35 15.82 23.53
N ALA A 231 -13.43 15.03 23.52
CA ALA A 231 -14.78 15.53 23.77
C ALA A 231 -14.89 16.19 25.17
N LEU A 232 -14.29 15.57 26.19
CA LEU A 232 -14.23 16.10 27.55
C LEU A 232 -13.40 17.39 27.65
N ALA A 233 -12.29 17.50 26.93
CA ALA A 233 -11.50 18.74 26.87
C ALA A 233 -12.30 19.88 26.22
N GLY A 234 -13.02 19.60 25.12
CA GLY A 234 -13.92 20.55 24.47
C GLY A 234 -15.04 21.03 25.39
N LEU A 235 -15.71 20.09 26.08
CA LEU A 235 -16.75 20.40 27.07
C LEU A 235 -16.18 21.19 28.25
N GLY A 236 -14.98 20.85 28.73
CA GLY A 236 -14.27 21.58 29.77
C GLY A 236 -13.99 23.04 29.38
N ALA A 237 -13.49 23.27 28.17
CA ALA A 237 -13.25 24.63 27.65
C ALA A 237 -14.56 25.43 27.53
N LEU A 238 -15.65 24.82 27.04
CA LEU A 238 -16.98 25.45 26.96
C LEU A 238 -17.53 25.80 28.34
N ALA A 239 -17.37 24.92 29.32
CA ALA A 239 -17.78 25.18 30.70
C ALA A 239 -17.02 26.38 31.29
N VAL A 240 -15.71 26.50 31.05
CA VAL A 240 -14.90 27.65 31.49
C VAL A 240 -15.38 28.96 30.85
N VAL A 241 -15.68 28.95 29.54
CA VAL A 241 -16.22 30.13 28.84
C VAL A 241 -17.59 30.53 29.39
N ALA A 242 -18.48 29.56 29.62
CA ALA A 242 -19.81 29.80 30.20
C ALA A 242 -19.71 30.39 31.61
N MET A 243 -18.81 29.86 32.45
CA MET A 243 -18.56 30.39 33.79
C MET A 243 -18.01 31.82 33.77
N ARG A 244 -17.14 32.16 32.82
CA ARG A 244 -16.63 33.55 32.67
C ARG A 244 -17.70 34.53 32.23
N ARG A 245 -18.64 34.13 31.36
CA ARG A 245 -19.73 35.01 30.90
C ARG A 245 -20.73 35.36 31.99
N ARG A 246 -20.91 34.52 33.02
CA ARG A 246 -21.80 34.81 34.15
C ARG A 246 -21.23 35.82 35.16
N LYS A 247 -19.95 36.16 35.07
CA LYS A 247 -19.28 37.12 35.99
C LYS A 247 -19.19 38.55 35.44
N LYS A 248 -19.78 38.81 34.27
CA LYS A 248 -19.99 40.14 33.71
C LYS A 248 -21.46 40.49 33.80
#